data_AF-A0AAE7LJJ4-F1
#
_entry.id   AF-A0AAE7LJJ4-F1
#
_cell.length_a   1.000
_cell.length_b   1.000
_cell.length_c   1.000
_cell.angle_alpha   90.00
_cell.angle_beta   90.00
_cell.angle_gamma   90.00
#
_symmetry.space_group_name_H-M   'P 1'
#
loop_
_entity.id
_entity.type
_entity.pdbx_description
1 polymer ?
#
loop_
_entity_poly.entity_id
_entity_poly.type
_entity_poly.pdbx_seq_one_letter_code
_entity_poly.pdbx_strand_id
1 'polypeptide(L)' 'MSKPTDEEIIQVLRDHGNCMTYVVTHWLRDKYKGIKTAYVLRRLKKLEALGAVKRVKSSYAVQICWETAQ' A
#
# COMPACT_ATOMS: atom_id res chain seq x y z
N MET A 1 -16.69 -5.48 9.39
CA MET A 1 -15.55 -4.54 9.44
C MET A 1 -15.45 -3.84 8.09
N SER A 2 -15.31 -2.52 8.08
CA SER A 2 -15.06 -1.76 6.86
C SER A 2 -13.69 -2.14 6.27
N LYS A 3 -13.47 -1.87 4.97
CA LYS A 3 -12.18 -2.02 4.31
C LYS A 3 -11.62 -0.62 4.02
N PRO A 4 -10.29 -0.43 4.02
CA PRO A 4 -9.73 0.86 3.68
C PRO A 4 -10.05 1.23 2.25
N THR A 5 -10.28 2.52 2.06
CA THR A 5 -10.42 3.16 0.76
C THR A 5 -9.07 3.27 0.05
N ASP A 6 -9.11 3.57 -1.24
CA ASP A 6 -7.90 3.82 -2.01
C ASP A 6 -7.14 5.05 -1.49
N GLU A 7 -7.86 6.10 -1.10
CA GLU A 7 -7.24 7.33 -0.57
C GLU A 7 -6.52 7.06 0.75
N GLU A 8 -7.09 6.26 1.65
CA GLU A 8 -6.40 5.88 2.89
C GLU A 8 -5.13 5.06 2.63
N ILE A 9 -5.12 4.21 1.59
CA ILE A 9 -3.93 3.46 1.19
C ILE A 9 -2.86 4.39 0.63
N ILE A 10 -3.24 5.37 -0.19
CA ILE A 10 -2.33 6.41 -0.72
C ILE A 10 -1.78 7.26 0.43
N GLN A 11 -2.64 7.63 1.38
CA GLN A 11 -2.25 8.48 2.51
C GLN A 11 -1.17 7.81 3.36
N VAL A 12 -1.23 6.49 3.57
CA VAL A 12 -0.16 5.75 4.26
C VAL A 12 1.19 5.91 3.53
N LEU A 13 1.20 5.90 2.19
CA LEU A 13 2.44 6.13 1.42
C LEU A 13 2.91 7.59 1.49
N ARG A 14 1.99 8.56 1.58
CA ARG A 14 2.35 9.98 1.77
C ARG A 14 2.95 10.23 3.14
N ASP A 15 2.38 9.63 4.19
CA ASP A 15 2.78 9.87 5.58
C ASP A 15 4.09 9.16 5.94
N HIS A 16 4.33 7.97 5.39
CA HIS A 16 5.46 7.12 5.77
C HIS A 16 6.52 6.95 4.67
N GLY A 17 6.31 7.57 3.50
CA GLY A 17 7.18 7.42 2.34
C GLY A 17 7.06 6.06 1.67
N ASN A 18 8.07 5.72 0.87
CA ASN A 18 8.07 4.49 0.10
C ASN A 18 8.17 3.26 1.01
N CYS A 19 7.24 2.32 0.86
CA CYS A 19 7.25 1.12 1.69
C CYS A 19 6.63 -0.11 1.05
N MET A 20 6.93 -1.26 1.64
CA MET A 20 6.47 -2.56 1.16
C MET A 20 4.98 -2.75 1.43
N THR A 21 4.33 -3.57 0.59
CA THR A 21 2.90 -3.93 0.74
C THR A 21 2.54 -4.37 2.18
N TYR A 22 3.45 -5.13 2.81
CA TYR A 22 3.28 -5.57 4.20
C TYR A 22 3.24 -4.38 5.18
N VAL A 23 4.11 -3.38 5.00
CA VAL A 23 4.20 -2.20 5.86
C VAL A 23 2.96 -1.32 5.70
N VAL A 24 2.49 -1.12 4.46
CA VAL A 24 1.20 -0.44 4.22
C VAL A 24 0.07 -1.16 4.96
N THR A 25 0.03 -2.49 4.87
CA THR A 25 -0.97 -3.30 5.57
C THR A 25 -0.84 -3.19 7.09
N HIS A 26 0.38 -3.12 7.61
CA HIS A 26 0.65 -2.97 9.04
C HIS A 26 0.05 -1.68 9.59
N TRP A 27 0.32 -0.53 8.96
CA TRP A 27 -0.23 0.75 9.38
C TRP A 27 -1.76 0.79 9.32
N LEU A 28 -2.36 0.13 8.33
CA LEU A 28 -3.82 0.05 8.23
C LEU A 28 -4.47 -0.78 9.35
N ARG A 29 -3.75 -1.68 10.05
CA ARG A 29 -4.32 -2.55 11.09
C ARG A 29 -4.78 -1.81 12.33
N ASP A 30 -4.36 -0.57 12.54
CA ASP A 30 -4.82 0.23 13.66
C ASP A 30 -6.33 0.51 13.54
N LYS A 31 -6.77 0.85 12.32
CA LYS A 31 -8.19 1.10 12.00
C LYS A 31 -8.90 -0.15 11.47
N TYR A 32 -8.19 -1.02 10.75
CA TYR A 32 -8.74 -2.14 10.00
C TYR A 32 -8.22 -3.47 10.55
N LYS A 33 -8.71 -3.87 11.73
CA LYS A 33 -8.34 -5.15 12.35
C LYS A 33 -8.62 -6.31 11.39
N GLY A 34 -7.65 -7.24 11.27
CA GLY A 34 -7.78 -8.42 10.41
C GLY A 34 -7.65 -8.18 8.90
N ILE A 35 -7.30 -6.96 8.46
CA ILE A 35 -7.04 -6.68 7.05
C ILE A 35 -5.97 -7.62 6.47
N LYS A 36 -6.25 -8.16 5.28
CA LYS A 36 -5.37 -9.10 4.59
C LYS A 36 -4.42 -8.35 3.66
N THR A 37 -3.13 -8.69 3.69
CA THR A 37 -2.12 -8.15 2.78
C THR A 37 -2.51 -8.35 1.31
N ALA A 38 -3.14 -9.47 0.97
CA ALA A 38 -3.62 -9.74 -0.38
C ALA A 38 -4.68 -8.74 -0.87
N TYR A 39 -5.50 -8.19 0.03
CA TYR A 39 -6.45 -7.13 -0.32
C TYR A 39 -5.72 -5.83 -0.68
N VAL A 40 -4.81 -5.39 0.20
CA VAL A 40 -4.01 -4.17 0.00
C VAL A 40 -3.18 -4.27 -1.27
N LEU A 41 -2.57 -5.44 -1.54
CA LEU A 41 -1.84 -5.70 -2.78
C LEU A 41 -2.69 -5.48 -4.04
N ARG A 42 -3.92 -6.01 -4.05
CA ARG A 42 -4.84 -5.82 -5.19
C ARG A 42 -5.21 -4.35 -5.39
N ARG A 43 -5.37 -3.58 -4.31
CA ARG A 43 -5.65 -2.13 -4.40
C ARG A 43 -4.45 -1.36 -4.93
N LEU A 44 -3.26 -1.63 -4.42
CA LEU A 44 -2.02 -0.98 -4.92
C LEU A 44 -1.77 -1.28 -6.40
N LYS A 45 -1.99 -2.51 -6.86
CA LYS A 45 -1.92 -2.85 -8.30
C LYS A 45 -2.95 -2.09 -9.14
N LYS A 46 -4.18 -1.92 -8.63
CA LYS A 46 -5.19 -1.09 -9.29
C LYS A 46 -4.74 0.36 -9.38
N LEU A 47 -4.24 0.91 -8.27
CA LEU A 47 -3.76 2.29 -8.20
C LEU A 47 -2.54 2.55 -9.09
N GLU A 48 -1.69 1.55 -9.25
CA GLU A 48 -0.58 1.60 -10.21
C GLU A 48 -1.07 1.66 -11.65
N ALA A 49 -2.07 0.85 -12.02
CA ALA A 49 -2.69 0.93 -13.34
C ALA A 49 -3.36 2.29 -13.60
N LEU A 50 -3.81 2.97 -12.53
CA LEU A 50 -4.37 4.33 -12.59
C LEU A 50 -3.30 5.44 -12.53
N GLY A 51 -2.02 5.08 -12.35
CA GLY A 51 -0.93 6.04 -12.24
C GLY A 51 -0.85 6.79 -10.91
N ALA A 52 -1.59 6.38 -9.87
CA ALA A 52 -1.58 7.05 -8.56
C ALA A 52 -0.40 6.61 -7.66
N VAL A 53 0.13 5.41 -7.89
CA VAL A 53 1.32 4.86 -7.21
C VAL A 53 2.20 4.16 -8.23
N LYS A 54 3.46 3.90 -7.90
CA LYS A 54 4.34 3.08 -8.73
C LYS A 54 5.17 2.12 -7.89
N ARG A 55 5.55 1.00 -8.49
CA ARG A 55 6.53 0.08 -7.88
C ARG A 55 7.92 0.69 -7.94
N VAL A 56 8.67 0.52 -6.86
CA VAL A 56 10.05 1.02 -6.76
C VAL A 56 10.99 -0.08 -6.31
N LYS A 57 12.29 0.13 -6.57
CA LYS A 57 13.31 -0.81 -6.17
C LYS A 57 13.31 -0.96 -4.65
N SER A 58 13.30 -2.20 -4.19
CA SER A 58 13.41 -2.57 -2.79
C SER A 58 14.78 -3.21 -2.54
N SER A 59 15.30 -3.10 -1.31
CA SER A 59 16.43 -3.92 -0.87
C SER A 59 16.03 -5.39 -0.68
N TYR A 60 14.74 -5.68 -0.57
CA TYR A 60 14.21 -7.04 -0.41
C TYR A 60 13.85 -7.67 -1.76
N ALA A 61 14.41 -8.85 -2.05
CA ALA A 61 14.24 -9.54 -3.33
C ALA A 61 12.78 -9.93 -3.66
N VAL A 62 11.97 -10.24 -2.63
CA VAL A 62 10.62 -10.80 -2.80
C VAL A 62 9.50 -9.82 -2.48
N GLN A 63 9.81 -8.66 -1.91
CA GLN A 63 8.79 -7.71 -1.46
C GLN A 63 8.65 -6.54 -2.42
N ILE A 64 7.42 -6.31 -2.88
CA ILE A 64 7.09 -5.15 -3.69
C ILE A 64 7.01 -3.91 -2.79
N CYS A 65 7.85 -2.92 -3.12
CA CYS A 65 7.85 -1.58 -2.54
C CYS A 65 7.08 -0.60 -3.44
N TRP A 66 6.38 0.35 -2.82
CA TRP A 66 5.49 1.29 -3.47
C TRP A 66 5.84 2.70 -3.06
N GLU A 67 5.70 3.65 -3.98
CA GLU A 67 5.66 5.09 -3.67
C GLU A 67 4.46 5.74 -4.37
N THR A 68 4.02 6.89 -3.86
CA THR A 68 3.04 7.73 -4.56
C THR A 68 3.62 8.24 -5.86
N ALA A 69 2.84 8.22 -6.94
CA ALA A 69 3.24 8.91 -8.16
C ALA A 69 3.29 10.42 -7.87
N GLN A 70 4.35 11.07 -8.33
CA GLN A 70 4.46 12.53 -8.35
C GLN A 70 3.61 13.10 -9.48
#